data_AF-A0A8J7B9B8-F1
#
_entry.id   AF-A0A8J7B9B8-F1
#
_cell.length_a   1.000
_cell.length_b   1.000
_cell.length_c   1.000
_cell.angle_alpha   90.00
_cell.angle_beta   90.00
_cell.angle_gamma   90.00
#
_symmetry.space_group_name_H-M   'P 1'
#
loop_
_entity.id
_entity.type
_entity.pdbx_description
1 polymer ?
#
loop_
_entity_poly.entity_id
_entity_poly.type
_entity_poly.pdbx_seq_one_letter_code
_entity_poly.pdbx_strand_id
1 'polypeptide(L)'
;MDYLLYTQEYLPNLSALFIGDIEDQEYMISSIEQSELSYVLEVYPKLEILQIRGDGSRWARGLRFSKLRHDNLIALTIESGGLSRNVISDICDLELPALEYLELWSGSNQYGADSCIEDVMPIISGEAFPNLKYLGLRNSEYTDDIAIAFAQSPLMDRLIELDLSLGTLSDAGAEVLLSCSAIHSLVALNISDCYVHQVLPRFSELDCQVTSDRQRRIYREPDGSEYQRYCLVAE
;
A
#
# COMPACT_ATOMS: atom_id res chain seq x y z
N MET A 1 0.91 4.59 26.25
CA MET A 1 1.07 3.92 24.95
C MET A 1 2.57 3.78 24.74
N ASP A 2 3.19 2.89 25.52
CA ASP A 2 4.65 2.59 25.49
C ASP A 2 4.94 1.22 26.15
N TYR A 3 3.91 0.40 26.40
CA TYR A 3 4.09 -0.87 27.11
C TYR A 3 4.96 -1.87 26.32
N LEU A 4 5.04 -1.72 25.01
CA LEU A 4 5.92 -2.52 24.15
C LEU A 4 7.41 -2.30 24.46
N LEU A 5 7.83 -1.09 24.81
CA LEU A 5 9.21 -0.80 25.23
C LEU A 5 9.59 -1.58 26.50
N TYR A 6 8.65 -1.75 27.42
CA TYR A 6 8.87 -2.41 28.71
C TYR A 6 8.59 -3.91 28.69
N THR A 7 8.10 -4.45 27.57
CA THR A 7 7.74 -5.88 27.46
C THR A 7 8.71 -6.71 26.62
N GLN A 8 9.75 -6.09 26.04
CA GLN A 8 10.77 -6.80 25.25
C GLN A 8 11.41 -7.99 25.99
N GLU A 9 11.64 -7.87 27.31
CA GLU A 9 12.20 -8.96 28.11
C GLU A 9 11.25 -10.14 28.27
N TYR A 10 9.94 -9.89 28.17
CA TYR A 10 8.88 -10.91 28.30
C TYR A 10 8.46 -11.48 26.94
N LEU A 11 8.78 -10.79 25.83
CA LEU A 11 8.46 -11.19 24.47
C LEU A 11 9.71 -11.30 23.57
N PRO A 12 10.78 -12.02 23.98
CA PRO A 12 12.08 -12.04 23.28
C PRO A 12 12.08 -12.80 21.94
N ASN A 13 10.94 -13.40 21.58
CA ASN A 13 10.72 -14.15 20.35
C ASN A 13 9.52 -13.61 19.56
N LEU A 14 9.09 -12.38 19.81
CA LEU A 14 8.02 -11.76 19.03
C LEU A 14 8.47 -11.65 17.58
N SER A 15 7.78 -12.38 16.69
CA SER A 15 8.06 -12.43 15.26
C SER A 15 6.97 -11.78 14.41
N ALA A 16 5.77 -11.60 14.95
CA ALA A 16 4.67 -10.92 14.28
C ALA A 16 3.94 -9.99 15.24
N LEU A 17 3.62 -8.79 14.79
CA LEU A 17 2.90 -7.79 15.56
C LEU A 17 1.92 -7.03 14.66
N PHE A 18 0.67 -6.93 15.13
CA PHE A 18 -0.34 -6.05 14.54
C PHE A 18 -0.71 -4.97 15.55
N ILE A 19 -0.50 -3.70 15.17
CA ILE A 19 -0.83 -2.52 15.95
C ILE A 19 -2.08 -1.84 15.37
N GLY A 20 -3.07 -1.58 16.22
CA GLY A 20 -4.31 -0.93 15.80
C GLY A 20 -5.35 -1.88 15.21
N ASP A 21 -5.31 -3.17 15.61
CA ASP A 21 -6.34 -4.17 15.28
C ASP A 21 -7.69 -3.80 15.91
N ILE A 22 -8.40 -2.88 15.25
CA ILE A 22 -9.68 -2.32 15.63
C ILE A 22 -10.58 -2.41 14.40
N GLU A 23 -11.74 -3.03 14.55
CA GLU A 23 -12.71 -3.18 13.46
C GLU A 23 -13.41 -1.83 13.20
N ASP A 24 -13.75 -1.50 11.95
CA ASP A 24 -14.38 -0.21 11.65
C ASP A 24 -15.75 0.00 12.32
N GLN A 25 -16.44 -1.08 12.66
CA GLN A 25 -17.68 -1.02 13.45
C GLN A 25 -17.43 -0.42 14.84
N GLU A 26 -16.23 -0.60 15.38
CA GLU A 26 -15.80 -0.07 16.66
C GLU A 26 -15.21 1.32 16.51
N TYR A 27 -14.35 1.52 15.49
CA TYR A 27 -13.70 2.80 15.25
C TYR A 27 -13.20 2.91 13.80
N MET A 28 -13.64 3.96 13.09
CA MET A 28 -13.21 4.18 11.70
C MET A 28 -11.68 4.25 11.59
N ILE A 29 -11.10 3.55 10.60
CA ILE A 29 -9.65 3.54 10.35
C ILE A 29 -9.00 4.93 10.29
N SER A 30 -9.68 5.91 9.68
CA SER A 30 -9.21 7.30 9.57
C SER A 30 -9.11 8.03 10.91
N SER A 31 -9.70 7.46 11.96
CA SER A 31 -9.67 7.99 13.33
C SER A 31 -8.64 7.28 14.22
N ILE A 32 -8.10 6.13 13.80
CA ILE A 32 -7.10 5.40 14.57
C ILE A 32 -5.79 6.19 14.56
N GLU A 33 -5.45 6.76 15.72
CA GLU A 33 -4.21 7.49 15.93
C GLU A 33 -3.04 6.54 16.15
N GLN A 34 -1.93 6.81 15.46
CA GLN A 34 -0.64 6.15 15.71
C GLN A 34 0.40 7.15 16.19
N SER A 35 1.59 6.64 16.51
CA SER A 35 2.71 7.41 17.02
C SER A 35 3.99 7.17 16.22
N GLU A 36 5.10 7.70 16.71
CA GLU A 36 6.42 7.21 16.34
C GLU A 36 6.49 5.71 16.67
N LEU A 37 6.80 4.84 15.70
CA LEU A 37 6.82 3.38 15.88
C LEU A 37 8.18 2.74 15.55
N SER A 38 9.23 3.54 15.35
CA SER A 38 10.58 3.02 15.09
C SER A 38 11.08 2.15 16.23
N TYR A 39 10.73 2.53 17.45
CA TYR A 39 11.11 1.79 18.64
C TYR A 39 10.65 0.32 18.58
N VAL A 40 9.57 0.00 17.88
CA VAL A 40 9.08 -1.38 17.72
C VAL A 40 10.13 -2.22 16.99
N LEU A 41 10.70 -1.67 15.92
CA LEU A 41 11.78 -2.31 15.17
C LEU A 41 13.07 -2.37 16.01
N GLU A 42 13.36 -1.36 16.81
CA GLU A 42 14.56 -1.35 17.66
C GLU A 42 14.52 -2.41 18.77
N VAL A 43 13.37 -2.60 19.44
CA VAL A 43 13.26 -3.48 20.62
C VAL A 43 12.91 -4.92 20.28
N TYR A 44 12.38 -5.19 19.08
CA TYR A 44 12.03 -6.54 18.62
C TYR A 44 12.88 -6.96 17.41
N PRO A 45 14.18 -7.27 17.60
CA PRO A 45 15.10 -7.56 16.49
C PRO A 45 14.78 -8.84 15.70
N LYS A 46 13.86 -9.68 16.20
CA LYS A 46 13.37 -10.90 15.52
C LYS A 46 12.01 -10.68 14.83
N LEU A 47 11.50 -9.45 14.78
CA LEU A 47 10.22 -9.16 14.17
C LEU A 47 10.31 -9.36 12.65
N GLU A 48 9.48 -10.28 12.15
CA GLU A 48 9.40 -10.62 10.73
C GLU A 48 8.19 -9.96 10.06
N ILE A 49 7.11 -9.76 10.81
CA ILE A 49 5.85 -9.21 10.29
C ILE A 49 5.40 -8.04 11.17
N LEU A 50 5.23 -6.88 10.54
CA LEU A 50 4.64 -5.70 11.17
C LEU A 50 3.45 -5.24 10.36
N GLN A 51 2.28 -5.25 10.98
CA GLN A 51 1.06 -4.66 10.44
C GLN A 51 0.63 -3.50 11.33
N ILE A 52 0.23 -2.40 10.70
CA ILE A 52 -0.23 -1.19 11.38
C ILE A 52 -1.52 -0.75 10.70
N ARG A 53 -2.56 -0.51 11.49
CA ARG A 53 -3.83 0.05 11.01
C ARG A 53 -4.05 1.42 11.66
N GLY A 54 -4.33 2.41 10.83
CA GLY A 54 -4.34 3.82 11.19
C GLY A 54 -3.01 4.53 10.94
N ASP A 55 -3.11 5.84 10.71
CA ASP A 55 -1.97 6.76 10.58
C ASP A 55 -2.14 7.91 11.58
N GLY A 56 -3.34 8.49 11.67
CA GLY A 56 -3.59 9.66 12.52
C GLY A 56 -3.15 10.98 11.88
N SER A 57 -2.90 11.02 10.56
CA SER A 57 -2.45 12.20 9.80
C SER A 57 -3.36 13.43 9.91
N ARG A 58 -4.65 13.26 10.21
CA ARG A 58 -5.58 14.37 10.52
C ARG A 58 -5.24 15.10 11.83
N TRP A 59 -4.39 14.52 12.67
CA TRP A 59 -4.01 15.03 13.98
C TRP A 59 -2.52 15.39 13.97
N ALA A 60 -2.11 16.35 14.83
CA ALA A 60 -0.71 16.83 14.88
C ALA A 60 0.34 15.78 15.33
N ARG A 61 -0.09 14.53 15.54
CA ARG A 61 0.69 13.35 15.89
C ARG A 61 0.13 12.19 15.07
N GLY A 62 0.90 11.73 14.09
CA GLY A 62 0.57 10.58 13.26
C GLY A 62 1.69 9.54 13.31
N LEU A 63 1.49 8.46 12.56
CA LEU A 63 2.47 7.42 12.34
C LEU A 63 3.76 8.06 11.84
N ARG A 64 4.90 7.67 12.42
CA ARG A 64 6.20 8.12 11.96
C ARG A 64 7.22 7.01 12.14
N PHE A 65 8.19 6.99 11.25
CA PHE A 65 9.42 6.24 11.43
C PHE A 65 10.63 7.18 11.36
N SER A 66 11.65 6.81 12.10
CA SER A 66 12.96 7.41 12.16
C SER A 66 13.91 6.44 11.46
N LYS A 67 14.89 6.99 10.74
CA LYS A 67 15.87 6.19 10.02
C LYS A 67 16.53 5.16 10.93
N LEU A 68 16.36 3.88 10.59
CA LEU A 68 17.01 2.75 11.25
C LEU A 68 17.17 1.58 10.27
N ARG A 69 17.86 0.54 10.74
CA ARG A 69 18.01 -0.74 10.03
C ARG A 69 17.33 -1.86 10.80
N HIS A 70 16.57 -2.71 10.10
CA HIS A 70 15.99 -3.93 10.66
C HIS A 70 16.24 -5.13 9.76
N ASP A 71 17.10 -6.05 10.21
CA ASP A 71 17.60 -7.15 9.35
C ASP A 71 16.60 -8.29 9.12
N ASN A 72 15.56 -8.40 9.96
CA ASN A 72 14.63 -9.55 9.92
C ASN A 72 13.21 -9.21 9.47
N LEU A 73 12.89 -7.94 9.17
CA LEU A 73 11.51 -7.60 8.78
C LEU A 73 11.28 -8.04 7.34
N ILE A 74 10.35 -8.99 7.17
CA ILE A 74 9.99 -9.62 5.89
C ILE A 74 8.74 -8.98 5.30
N ALA A 75 7.77 -8.62 6.16
CA ALA A 75 6.51 -8.03 5.74
C ALA A 75 6.15 -6.77 6.53
N LEU A 76 5.80 -5.72 5.79
CA LEU A 76 5.28 -4.47 6.33
C LEU A 76 3.95 -4.13 5.65
N THR A 77 2.89 -4.01 6.45
CA THR A 77 1.57 -3.56 6.00
C THR A 77 1.14 -2.33 6.78
N ILE A 78 0.73 -1.29 6.06
CA ILE A 78 0.13 -0.08 6.64
C ILE A 78 -1.21 0.18 5.99
N GLU A 79 -2.26 0.00 6.78
CA GLU A 79 -3.64 0.30 6.42
C GLU A 79 -3.98 1.70 6.91
N SER A 80 -4.33 2.60 6.01
CA SER A 80 -4.72 3.97 6.35
C SER A 80 -5.84 4.45 5.44
N GLY A 81 -6.75 5.25 6.00
CA GLY A 81 -7.73 5.99 5.22
C GLY A 81 -7.12 7.22 4.52
N GLY A 82 -5.92 7.65 4.92
CA GLY A 82 -5.20 8.77 4.33
C GLY A 82 -3.75 8.86 4.81
N LEU A 83 -2.88 8.06 4.20
CA LEU A 83 -1.46 7.93 4.56
C LEU A 83 -0.68 9.20 4.18
N SER A 84 0.02 9.81 5.12
CA SER A 84 0.85 10.96 4.82
C SER A 84 2.07 10.57 3.98
N ARG A 85 2.45 11.44 3.03
CA ARG A 85 3.71 11.36 2.28
C ARG A 85 4.94 11.26 3.16
N ASN A 86 4.89 11.84 4.37
CA ASN A 86 6.00 11.76 5.31
C ASN A 86 6.21 10.32 5.80
N VAL A 87 5.13 9.55 5.97
CA VAL A 87 5.22 8.13 6.34
C VAL A 87 5.85 7.32 5.21
N ILE A 88 5.45 7.58 3.97
CA ILE A 88 6.06 6.95 2.78
C ILE A 88 7.55 7.27 2.70
N SER A 89 7.92 8.54 2.91
CA SER A 89 9.31 8.97 2.97
C SER A 89 10.08 8.27 4.08
N ASP A 90 9.52 8.19 5.29
CA ASP A 90 10.18 7.53 6.41
C ASP A 90 10.42 6.04 6.12
N ILE A 91 9.45 5.35 5.49
CA ILE A 91 9.57 3.94 5.09
C ILE A 91 10.69 3.75 4.08
N CYS A 92 10.79 4.64 3.08
CA CYS A 92 11.88 4.62 2.11
C CYS A 92 13.25 4.87 2.75
N ASP A 93 13.30 5.58 3.88
CA ASP A 93 14.53 5.83 4.65
C ASP A 93 14.92 4.66 5.57
N LEU A 94 14.05 3.67 5.78
CA LEU A 94 14.37 2.46 6.54
C LEU A 94 15.26 1.52 5.73
N GLU A 95 16.29 0.98 6.38
CA GLU A 95 17.10 -0.10 5.80
C GLU A 95 16.49 -1.46 6.15
N LEU A 96 15.65 -1.98 5.26
CA LEU A 96 14.94 -3.26 5.42
C LEU A 96 15.43 -4.31 4.39
N PRO A 97 16.64 -4.86 4.57
CA PRO A 97 17.26 -5.76 3.58
C PRO A 97 16.49 -7.06 3.37
N ALA A 98 15.70 -7.52 4.34
CA ALA A 98 14.92 -8.75 4.25
C ALA A 98 13.47 -8.53 3.77
N LEU A 99 13.07 -7.29 3.47
CA LEU A 99 11.69 -6.98 3.10
C LEU A 99 11.34 -7.61 1.75
N GLU A 100 10.36 -8.50 1.78
CA GLU A 100 9.82 -9.18 0.61
C GLU A 100 8.37 -8.76 0.32
N TYR A 101 7.64 -8.26 1.32
CA TYR A 101 6.24 -7.88 1.23
C TYR A 101 6.04 -6.46 1.75
N LEU A 102 5.56 -5.56 0.88
CA LEU A 102 5.16 -4.21 1.28
C LEU A 102 3.74 -3.94 0.81
N GLU A 103 2.88 -3.51 1.73
CA GLU A 103 1.52 -3.07 1.43
C GLU A 103 1.23 -1.72 2.07
N LEU A 104 0.86 -0.75 1.24
CA LEU A 104 0.51 0.60 1.66
C LEU A 104 -0.87 0.96 1.13
N TRP A 105 -1.76 1.35 2.03
CA TRP A 105 -3.06 1.92 1.67
C TRP A 105 -2.93 3.44 1.71
N SER A 106 -2.82 4.06 0.52
CA SER A 106 -2.60 5.51 0.44
C SER A 106 -3.80 6.31 0.95
N GLY A 107 -5.01 5.81 0.73
CA GLY A 107 -6.23 6.50 1.12
C GLY A 107 -6.52 7.74 0.29
N SER A 108 -7.36 8.61 0.85
CA SER A 108 -7.84 9.83 0.20
C SER A 108 -7.37 11.09 0.91
N ASN A 109 -7.21 12.17 0.15
CA ASN A 109 -6.92 13.50 0.70
C ASN A 109 -7.96 13.96 1.71
N GLN A 110 -9.21 13.47 1.62
CA GLN A 110 -10.27 13.79 2.56
C GLN A 110 -9.92 13.30 3.97
N TYR A 111 -9.09 12.27 4.09
CA TYR A 111 -8.67 11.66 5.35
C TYR A 111 -7.19 11.93 5.69
N GLY A 112 -6.52 12.85 4.98
CA GLY A 112 -5.16 13.30 5.29
C GLY A 112 -4.08 12.80 4.34
N ALA A 113 -4.41 12.03 3.30
CA ALA A 113 -3.43 11.67 2.28
C ALA A 113 -2.93 12.91 1.53
N ASP A 114 -1.62 13.02 1.36
CA ASP A 114 -0.98 14.11 0.62
C ASP A 114 0.16 13.63 -0.29
N SER A 115 0.22 12.32 -0.55
CA SER A 115 1.22 11.71 -1.42
C SER A 115 0.86 11.84 -2.90
N CYS A 116 1.90 11.89 -3.74
CA CYS A 116 1.82 11.81 -5.19
C CYS A 116 2.75 10.72 -5.74
N ILE A 117 2.81 10.59 -7.07
CA ILE A 117 3.61 9.55 -7.72
C ILE A 117 5.09 9.67 -7.34
N GLU A 118 5.63 10.88 -7.23
CA GLU A 118 7.03 11.14 -6.86
C GLU A 118 7.41 10.57 -5.49
N ASP A 119 6.48 10.54 -4.54
CA ASP A 119 6.74 10.03 -3.17
C ASP A 119 6.92 8.50 -3.14
N VAL A 120 6.27 7.78 -4.05
CA VAL A 120 6.34 6.31 -4.14
C VAL A 120 7.35 5.81 -5.17
N MET A 121 7.93 6.70 -5.98
CA MET A 121 8.93 6.33 -6.99
C MET A 121 10.14 5.56 -6.44
N PRO A 122 10.71 5.84 -5.25
CA PRO A 122 11.81 5.04 -4.71
C PRO A 122 11.46 3.57 -4.47
N ILE A 123 10.19 3.29 -4.18
CA ILE A 123 9.65 1.93 -4.03
C ILE A 123 9.44 1.33 -5.42
N ILE A 124 8.73 2.06 -6.31
CA ILE A 124 8.38 1.58 -7.64
C ILE A 124 9.62 1.32 -8.48
N SER A 125 10.68 2.13 -8.40
CA SER A 125 11.95 1.91 -9.11
C SER A 125 12.69 0.66 -8.63
N GLY A 126 12.29 0.11 -7.48
CA GLY A 126 12.95 -1.02 -6.84
C GLY A 126 14.29 -0.65 -6.19
N GLU A 127 14.57 0.64 -5.96
CA GLU A 127 15.80 1.09 -5.29
C GLU A 127 15.72 0.94 -3.77
N ALA A 128 14.54 1.19 -3.17
CA ALA A 128 14.36 1.12 -1.71
C ALA A 128 14.49 -0.30 -1.15
N PHE A 129 13.86 -1.28 -1.82
CA PHE A 129 13.74 -2.65 -1.31
C PHE A 129 14.22 -3.67 -2.36
N PRO A 130 15.47 -4.14 -2.27
CA PRO A 130 16.08 -4.99 -3.31
C PRO A 130 15.44 -6.38 -3.41
N ASN A 131 14.91 -6.92 -2.31
CA ASN A 131 14.33 -8.26 -2.22
C ASN A 131 12.79 -8.29 -2.32
N LEU A 132 12.16 -7.16 -2.66
CA LEU A 132 10.71 -7.04 -2.73
C LEU A 132 10.12 -8.00 -3.78
N LYS A 133 9.14 -8.80 -3.36
CA LYS A 133 8.41 -9.79 -4.17
C LYS A 133 6.92 -9.45 -4.29
N TYR A 134 6.33 -8.88 -3.26
CA TYR A 134 4.96 -8.38 -3.27
C TYR A 134 4.98 -6.88 -3.03
N LEU A 135 4.22 -6.15 -3.86
CA LEU A 135 3.98 -4.72 -3.67
C LEU A 135 2.49 -4.43 -3.84
N GLY A 136 1.86 -4.01 -2.74
CA GLY A 136 0.51 -3.46 -2.73
C GLY A 136 0.55 -1.94 -2.58
N LEU A 137 0.16 -1.22 -3.63
CA LEU A 137 -0.15 0.21 -3.57
C LEU A 137 -1.66 0.38 -3.69
N ARG A 138 -2.33 -0.09 -2.64
CA ARG A 138 -3.77 -0.24 -2.58
C ARG A 138 -4.41 1.08 -2.22
N ASN A 139 -5.71 1.16 -2.49
CA ASN A 139 -6.53 2.25 -2.00
C ASN A 139 -6.01 3.65 -2.37
N SER A 140 -5.44 3.81 -3.56
CA SER A 140 -4.83 5.07 -4.00
C SER A 140 -5.76 5.88 -4.90
N GLU A 141 -5.73 7.21 -4.78
CA GLU A 141 -6.44 8.15 -5.65
C GLU A 141 -5.75 8.36 -7.01
N TYR A 142 -4.48 7.99 -7.15
CA TYR A 142 -3.63 8.20 -8.33
C TYR A 142 -3.15 6.88 -8.96
N THR A 143 -3.99 5.85 -8.96
CA THR A 143 -3.61 4.49 -9.43
C THR A 143 -3.24 4.43 -10.91
N ASP A 144 -3.77 5.31 -11.76
CA ASP A 144 -3.35 5.38 -13.18
C ASP A 144 -1.89 5.83 -13.31
N ASP A 145 -1.45 6.79 -12.50
CA ASP A 145 -0.05 7.25 -12.51
C ASP A 145 0.89 6.16 -12.00
N ILE A 146 0.44 5.40 -10.99
CA ILE A 146 1.14 4.21 -10.49
C ILE A 146 1.30 3.16 -11.61
N ALA A 147 0.23 2.87 -12.34
CA ALA A 147 0.26 1.95 -13.48
C ALA A 147 1.25 2.39 -14.57
N ILE A 148 1.29 3.69 -14.89
CA ILE A 148 2.25 4.27 -15.84
C ILE A 148 3.69 4.10 -15.35
N ALA A 149 3.95 4.36 -14.07
CA ALA A 149 5.29 4.20 -13.49
C ALA A 149 5.74 2.73 -13.51
N PHE A 150 4.86 1.79 -13.18
CA PHE A 150 5.18 0.35 -13.25
C PHE A 150 5.50 -0.12 -14.66
N ALA A 151 4.81 0.40 -15.68
CA ALA A 151 5.09 0.01 -17.06
C ALA A 151 6.54 0.31 -17.52
N GLN A 152 7.24 1.19 -16.79
CA GLN A 152 8.64 1.56 -17.04
C GLN A 152 9.59 1.07 -15.93
N SER A 153 9.08 0.36 -14.93
CA SER A 153 9.85 0.01 -13.74
C SER A 153 10.65 -1.30 -13.93
N PRO A 154 11.94 -1.33 -13.55
CA PRO A 154 12.72 -2.56 -13.48
C PRO A 154 12.28 -3.48 -12.33
N LEU A 155 11.45 -3.00 -11.39
CA LEU A 155 10.89 -3.84 -10.33
C LEU A 155 9.99 -4.93 -10.92
N MET A 156 9.30 -4.66 -12.03
CA MET A 156 8.41 -5.62 -12.70
C MET A 156 9.12 -6.89 -13.15
N ASP A 157 10.44 -6.86 -13.36
CA ASP A 157 11.22 -8.03 -13.77
C ASP A 157 11.44 -9.05 -12.63
N ARG A 158 11.22 -8.65 -11.37
CA ARG A 158 11.46 -9.50 -10.19
C ARG A 158 10.27 -9.59 -9.24
N LEU A 159 9.28 -8.71 -9.39
CA LEU A 159 8.06 -8.74 -8.61
C LEU A 159 7.28 -10.03 -8.94
N ILE A 160 6.75 -10.68 -7.90
CA ILE A 160 5.91 -11.87 -8.02
C ILE A 160 4.45 -11.44 -8.07
N GLU A 161 4.06 -10.49 -7.23
CA GLU A 161 2.67 -10.04 -7.10
C GLU A 161 2.57 -8.51 -7.04
N LEU A 162 1.66 -7.96 -7.83
CA LEU A 162 1.31 -6.54 -7.82
C LEU A 162 -0.14 -6.37 -7.42
N ASP A 163 -0.40 -5.56 -6.38
CA ASP A 163 -1.75 -5.26 -5.91
C ASP A 163 -2.05 -3.75 -6.02
N LEU A 164 -2.98 -3.42 -6.92
CA LEU A 164 -3.51 -2.07 -7.16
C LEU A 164 -5.00 -1.97 -6.77
N SER A 165 -5.50 -2.94 -6.01
CA SER A 165 -6.91 -3.02 -5.64
C SER A 165 -7.37 -1.87 -4.76
N LEU A 166 -8.69 -1.70 -4.68
CA LEU A 166 -9.36 -0.63 -3.92
C LEU A 166 -9.03 0.79 -4.43
N GLY A 167 -8.24 0.90 -5.50
CA GLY A 167 -7.75 2.16 -6.05
C GLY A 167 -8.68 2.75 -7.10
N THR A 168 -8.17 3.77 -7.79
CA THR A 168 -8.91 4.47 -8.84
C THR A 168 -8.64 3.95 -10.24
N LEU A 169 -7.87 2.86 -10.46
CA LEU A 169 -7.43 2.41 -11.80
C LEU A 169 -8.56 2.41 -12.85
N SER A 170 -8.37 3.12 -13.97
CA SER A 170 -9.30 3.13 -15.11
C SER A 170 -8.86 2.21 -16.23
N ASP A 171 -9.72 2.08 -17.25
CA ASP A 171 -9.35 1.55 -18.55
C ASP A 171 -8.06 2.17 -19.13
N ALA A 172 -7.79 3.47 -18.92
CA ALA A 172 -6.60 4.12 -19.47
C ALA A 172 -5.32 3.65 -18.77
N GLY A 173 -5.30 3.59 -17.43
CA GLY A 173 -4.17 3.04 -16.67
C GLY A 173 -4.01 1.53 -16.90
N ALA A 174 -5.12 0.81 -16.99
CA ALA A 174 -5.13 -0.62 -17.28
C ALA A 174 -4.59 -0.95 -18.69
N GLU A 175 -4.86 -0.11 -19.69
CA GLU A 175 -4.27 -0.25 -21.03
C GLU A 175 -2.74 -0.13 -20.98
N VAL A 176 -2.21 0.77 -20.15
CA VAL A 176 -0.77 0.94 -19.97
C VAL A 176 -0.16 -0.32 -19.36
N LEU A 177 -0.80 -0.91 -18.35
CA LEU A 177 -0.39 -2.21 -17.79
C LEU A 177 -0.38 -3.32 -18.83
N LEU A 178 -1.46 -3.46 -19.62
CA LEU A 178 -1.54 -4.46 -20.70
C LEU A 178 -0.48 -4.27 -21.79
N SER A 179 0.02 -3.04 -21.97
CA SER A 179 1.10 -2.75 -22.92
C SER A 179 2.51 -3.06 -22.40
N CYS A 180 2.65 -3.28 -21.08
CA CYS A 180 3.92 -3.60 -20.45
C CYS A 180 4.22 -5.10 -20.58
N SER A 181 5.25 -5.47 -21.35
CA SER A 181 5.61 -6.88 -21.53
C SER A 181 6.00 -7.58 -20.22
N ALA A 182 6.55 -6.84 -19.25
CA ALA A 182 6.96 -7.39 -17.96
C ALA A 182 5.77 -7.81 -17.07
N ILE A 183 4.53 -7.41 -17.39
CA ILE A 183 3.35 -7.85 -16.65
C ILE A 183 3.13 -9.37 -16.73
N HIS A 184 3.62 -10.01 -17.81
CA HIS A 184 3.59 -11.46 -17.98
C HIS A 184 4.57 -12.20 -17.05
N SER A 185 5.52 -11.50 -16.44
CA SER A 185 6.45 -12.06 -15.46
C SER A 185 5.84 -12.20 -14.07
N LEU A 186 4.72 -11.51 -13.79
CA LEU A 186 4.00 -11.62 -12.53
C LEU A 186 3.39 -13.02 -12.40
N VAL A 187 3.31 -13.50 -11.17
CA VAL A 187 2.47 -14.66 -10.82
C VAL A 187 1.04 -14.21 -10.56
N ALA A 188 0.85 -13.06 -9.91
CA ALA A 188 -0.48 -12.51 -9.64
C ALA A 188 -0.55 -10.99 -9.86
N LEU A 189 -1.73 -10.55 -10.32
CA LEU A 189 -2.11 -9.15 -10.43
C LEU A 189 -3.49 -8.95 -9.80
N ASN A 190 -3.58 -8.04 -8.84
CA ASN A 190 -4.85 -7.66 -8.25
C ASN A 190 -5.25 -6.24 -8.66
N ILE A 191 -6.39 -6.14 -9.35
CA ILE A 191 -7.04 -4.90 -9.77
C ILE A 191 -8.53 -4.89 -9.34
N SER A 192 -8.88 -5.61 -8.26
CA SER A 192 -10.25 -5.64 -7.75
C SER A 192 -10.68 -4.26 -7.22
N ASP A 193 -11.99 -4.02 -7.21
CA ASP A 193 -12.57 -2.78 -6.66
C ASP A 193 -12.04 -1.49 -7.33
N CYS A 194 -11.62 -1.59 -8.60
CA CYS A 194 -11.18 -0.47 -9.44
C CYS A 194 -12.30 0.01 -10.39
N TYR A 195 -11.96 0.71 -11.47
CA TYR A 195 -12.88 1.21 -12.49
C TYR A 195 -12.50 0.72 -13.91
N VAL A 196 -12.09 -0.54 -14.04
CA VAL A 196 -11.68 -1.16 -15.32
C VAL A 196 -12.88 -1.92 -15.92
N HIS A 197 -13.29 -1.58 -17.13
CA HIS A 197 -14.51 -2.13 -17.76
C HIS A 197 -14.28 -2.56 -19.20
N GLN A 198 -13.83 -1.63 -20.07
CA GLN A 198 -13.70 -1.87 -21.51
C GLN A 198 -12.56 -2.82 -21.84
N VAL A 199 -11.43 -2.67 -21.13
CA VAL A 199 -10.22 -3.45 -21.40
C VAL A 199 -10.15 -4.72 -20.55
N LEU A 200 -11.03 -4.86 -19.55
CA LEU A 200 -11.00 -5.95 -18.58
C LEU A 200 -10.95 -7.36 -19.21
N PRO A 201 -11.70 -7.68 -20.28
CA PRO A 201 -11.64 -9.02 -20.88
C PRO A 201 -10.24 -9.44 -21.35
N ARG A 202 -9.38 -8.48 -21.73
CA ARG A 202 -8.01 -8.76 -22.21
C ARG A 202 -7.07 -9.23 -21.10
N PHE A 203 -7.38 -8.94 -19.83
CA PHE A 203 -6.59 -9.46 -18.72
C PHE A 203 -6.66 -10.99 -18.60
N SER A 204 -7.67 -11.63 -19.20
CA SER A 204 -7.73 -13.10 -19.29
C SER A 204 -6.70 -13.72 -20.23
N GLU A 205 -6.02 -12.90 -21.05
CA GLU A 205 -4.96 -13.33 -21.96
C GLU A 205 -3.56 -13.28 -21.29
N LEU A 206 -3.45 -12.75 -20.07
CA LEU A 206 -2.21 -12.72 -19.32
C LEU A 206 -1.88 -14.11 -18.76
N ASP A 207 -0.58 -14.39 -18.63
CA ASP A 207 -0.07 -15.65 -18.05
C ASP A 207 -0.15 -15.67 -16.51
N CYS A 208 -0.51 -14.55 -15.89
CA CYS A 208 -0.60 -14.38 -14.44
C CYS A 208 -2.04 -14.56 -13.94
N GLN A 209 -2.19 -14.89 -12.65
CA GLN A 209 -3.48 -14.92 -11.99
C GLN A 209 -4.00 -13.48 -11.82
N VAL A 210 -5.10 -13.14 -12.48
CA VAL A 210 -5.72 -11.82 -12.34
C VAL A 210 -6.94 -11.88 -11.43
N THR A 211 -6.91 -11.08 -10.35
CA THR A 211 -8.08 -10.79 -9.51
C THR A 211 -8.65 -9.44 -9.91
N SER A 212 -9.91 -9.41 -10.34
CA SER A 212 -10.52 -8.20 -10.91
C SER A 212 -12.01 -8.06 -10.58
N ASP A 213 -12.46 -8.66 -9.49
CA ASP A 213 -13.86 -8.62 -9.08
C ASP A 213 -14.28 -7.24 -8.54
N ARG A 214 -15.59 -7.04 -8.41
CA ARG A 214 -16.21 -5.84 -7.81
C ARG A 214 -15.83 -4.50 -8.47
N GLN A 215 -15.60 -4.47 -9.78
CA GLN A 215 -15.35 -3.23 -10.52
C GLN A 215 -16.48 -2.20 -10.30
N ARG A 216 -16.10 -1.00 -9.88
CA ARG A 216 -16.98 0.11 -9.54
C ARG A 216 -17.30 0.94 -10.77
N ARG A 217 -18.48 1.56 -10.78
CA ARG A 217 -18.92 2.45 -11.87
C ARG A 217 -18.93 3.89 -11.40
N ILE A 218 -18.59 4.81 -12.30
CA ILE A 218 -18.80 6.22 -12.07
C ILE A 218 -20.30 6.49 -12.10
N TYR A 219 -20.83 7.06 -11.02
CA TYR A 219 -22.21 7.51 -11.00
C TYR A 219 -22.33 8.80 -11.81
N ARG A 220 -23.34 8.85 -12.69
CA ARG A 220 -23.70 10.03 -13.46
C ARG A 220 -25.04 10.54 -12.95
N GLU A 221 -25.08 11.79 -12.53
CA GLU A 221 -26.31 12.46 -12.11
C GLU A 221 -27.25 12.67 -13.30
N PRO A 222 -28.57 12.83 -13.07
CA PRO A 222 -29.54 13.13 -14.11
C PRO A 222 -29.25 14.41 -14.91
N ASP A 223 -28.47 15.33 -14.34
CA ASP A 223 -28.03 16.58 -14.99
C ASP A 223 -26.81 16.39 -15.91
N GLY A 224 -26.27 15.17 -15.99
CA GLY A 224 -25.13 14.81 -16.82
C GLY A 224 -23.77 15.01 -16.15
N SER A 225 -23.71 15.48 -14.91
CA SER A 225 -22.46 15.55 -14.15
C SER A 225 -22.01 14.15 -13.71
N GLU A 226 -20.70 13.92 -13.73
CA GLU A 226 -20.10 12.65 -13.31
C GLU A 226 -19.30 12.86 -12.04
N TYR A 227 -19.47 11.95 -11.09
CA TYR A 227 -18.60 11.89 -9.92
C TYR A 227 -17.17 11.50 -10.35
N GLN A 228 -16.17 12.06 -9.68
CA GLN A 228 -14.80 11.59 -9.87
C GLN A 228 -14.64 10.17 -9.30
N ARG A 229 -13.69 9.41 -9.86
CA ARG A 229 -13.25 8.14 -9.27
C ARG A 229 -12.66 8.42 -7.90
N TYR A 230 -12.98 7.58 -6.94
CA TYR A 230 -12.46 7.67 -5.57
C TYR A 230 -11.91 6.30 -5.17
N CYS A 231 -10.87 6.22 -4.35
CA CYS A 231 -10.45 4.95 -3.77
C CYS A 231 -11.53 4.43 -2.80
N LEU A 232 -11.59 3.13 -2.53
CA LEU A 232 -12.59 2.59 -1.60
C LEU A 232 -12.46 3.29 -0.23
N VAL A 233 -13.55 3.64 0.44
CA VAL A 233 -13.43 3.98 1.86
C VAL A 233 -13.32 2.65 2.57
N ALA A 234 -12.11 2.35 3.07
CA ALA A 234 -11.83 1.11 3.80
C ALA A 234 -12.88 0.88 4.90
N GLU A 235 -13.34 -0.38 5.01
CA GLU A 235 -14.02 -0.96 6.19
C GLU A 235 -12.97 -1.61 7.11
#